data_AF-A0A7V6ZPK7-F1
#
_entry.id   AF-A0A7V6ZPK7-F1
#
_cell.length_a   1.000
_cell.length_b   1.000
_cell.length_c   1.000
_cell.angle_alpha   90.00
_cell.angle_beta   90.00
_cell.angle_gamma   90.00
#
_symmetry.space_group_name_H-M   'P 1'
#
loop_
_entity.id
_entity.type
_entity.pdbx_description
1 polymer ?
#
loop_
_entity_poly.entity_id
_entity_poly.type
_entity_poly.pdbx_seq_one_letter_code
_entity_poly.pdbx_strand_id
1 'polypeptide(L)' 'MDEKTKKELIHFQRSELTDHYLYRKLAKREKDEHNKKVLEEISKDESAHYQFWKKITGVDVKPYRFQLWFYYCVSVLFG' A
#
# COMPACT_ATOMS: atom_id res chain seq x y z
N MET A 1 -24.50 5.46 -4.35
CA MET A 1 -23.33 5.99 -3.61
C MET A 1 -23.22 7.45 -3.95
N ASP A 2 -23.12 8.32 -2.95
CA ASP A 2 -22.88 9.74 -3.16
C ASP A 2 -21.48 9.98 -3.76
N GLU A 3 -21.32 11.03 -4.58
CA GLU A 3 -20.06 11.33 -5.26
C GLU A 3 -18.91 11.65 -4.29
N LYS A 4 -19.22 12.22 -3.13
CA LYS A 4 -18.21 12.45 -2.07
C LYS A 4 -17.70 11.13 -1.52
N THR A 5 -18.61 10.23 -1.17
CA THR A 5 -18.26 8.88 -0.67
C THR A 5 -17.45 8.12 -1.70
N LYS A 6 -17.81 8.18 -2.99
CA LYS A 6 -17.05 7.53 -4.06
C LYS A 6 -15.60 8.01 -4.12
N LYS A 7 -15.39 9.33 -4.03
CA LYS A 7 -14.05 9.93 -4.03
C LYS A 7 -13.22 9.49 -2.83
N GLU A 8 -13.81 9.44 -1.64
CA GLU A 8 -13.15 8.95 -0.43
C GLU A 8 -12.76 7.47 -0.55
N LEU A 9 -13.65 6.61 -1.08
CA LEU A 9 -13.33 5.20 -1.31
C LEU A 9 -12.20 5.02 -2.33
N ILE A 10 -12.17 5.81 -3.40
CA ILE A 10 -11.08 5.79 -4.38
C ILE A 10 -9.77 6.25 -3.75
N HIS A 11 -9.81 7.22 -2.83
CA HIS A 11 -8.65 7.64 -2.06
C HIS A 11 -8.13 6.50 -1.18
N PHE A 12 -8.99 5.87 -0.38
CA PHE A 12 -8.62 4.70 0.43
C PHE A 12 -8.04 3.59 -0.44
N GLN A 13 -8.74 3.18 -1.51
CA GLN A 13 -8.26 2.19 -2.47
C GLN A 13 -6.82 2.48 -2.94
N ARG A 14 -6.52 3.75 -3.24
CA ARG A 14 -5.19 4.15 -3.71
C ARG A 14 -4.14 4.13 -2.60
N SER A 15 -4.52 4.51 -1.38
CA SER A 15 -3.66 4.44 -0.20
C SER A 15 -3.30 2.99 0.12
N GLU A 16 -4.28 2.09 0.20
CA GLU A 16 -4.08 0.64 0.43
C GLU A 16 -3.10 0.04 -0.59
N LEU A 17 -3.27 0.37 -1.88
CA LEU A 17 -2.36 -0.10 -2.92
C LEU A 17 -0.95 0.46 -2.73
N THR A 18 -0.82 1.70 -2.29
CA THR A 18 0.48 2.34 -2.02
C THR A 18 1.17 1.66 -0.85
N ASP A 19 0.43 1.39 0.23
CA ASP A 19 0.95 0.77 1.44
C ASP A 19 1.36 -0.69 1.19
N HIS A 20 0.59 -1.44 0.40
CA HIS A 20 0.97 -2.76 -0.10
C HIS A 20 2.39 -2.75 -0.70
N TYR A 21 2.65 -1.83 -1.63
CA TYR A 21 3.96 -1.73 -2.29
C TYR A 21 5.06 -1.24 -1.35
N LEU A 22 4.72 -0.37 -0.41
CA LEU A 22 5.66 0.12 0.60
C LEU A 22 6.12 -1.01 1.51
N TYR A 23 5.20 -1.71 2.17
CA TYR A 23 5.52 -2.83 3.05
C TYR A 23 6.26 -3.94 2.31
N ARG A 24 5.87 -4.23 1.06
CA ARG A 24 6.61 -5.19 0.23
C ARG A 24 8.06 -4.78 -0.03
N LYS A 25 8.33 -3.48 -0.20
CA LYS A 25 9.70 -2.97 -0.36
C LYS A 25 10.48 -3.01 0.95
N LEU A 26 9.84 -2.68 2.06
CA LEU A 26 10.46 -2.75 3.39
C LEU A 26 10.83 -4.19 3.75
N ALA A 27 9.90 -5.14 3.56
CA ALA A 27 10.15 -6.57 3.77
C ALA A 27 11.39 -7.08 3.01
N LYS A 28 11.60 -6.63 1.77
CA LYS A 28 12.76 -7.03 0.96
C LYS A 28 14.11 -6.53 1.50
N ARG A 29 14.10 -5.52 2.36
CA ARG A 29 15.30 -4.90 2.95
C ARG A 29 15.53 -5.30 4.38
N GLU A 30 14.47 -5.73 5.06
CA GLU A 30 14.52 -6.19 6.42
C GLU A 30 15.44 -7.42 6.53
N LYS A 31 16.36 -7.36 7.50
CA LYS A 31 17.36 -8.40 7.75
C LYS A 31 16.85 -9.43 8.75
N ASP A 32 15.99 -8.99 9.67
CA ASP A 32 15.35 -9.88 10.63
C ASP A 32 14.19 -10.64 9.95
N GLU A 33 14.29 -11.97 9.89
CA GLU A 33 13.29 -12.80 9.20
C GLU A 33 11.91 -12.74 9.86
N HIS A 34 11.82 -12.47 11.17
CA HIS A 34 10.52 -12.31 11.83
C HIS A 34 9.85 -11.01 11.39
N ASN A 35 10.56 -9.88 11.45
CA ASN A 35 10.05 -8.57 11.00
C ASN A 35 9.72 -8.57 9.51
N LYS A 36 10.57 -9.20 8.69
CA LYS A 36 10.33 -9.36 7.25
C LYS A 36 9.02 -10.09 7.00
N LYS A 37 8.75 -11.19 7.71
CA LYS A 37 7.50 -11.93 7.60
C LYS A 37 6.29 -11.09 7.99
N VAL A 38 6.39 -10.33 9.09
CA VAL A 38 5.33 -9.40 9.51
C VAL A 38 5.04 -8.36 8.42
N LEU A 39 6.07 -7.75 7.83
CA LEU A 39 5.91 -6.78 6.74
C LEU A 39 5.30 -7.41 5.48
N GLU A 40 5.63 -8.66 5.17
CA GLU A 40 5.01 -9.40 4.06
C GLU A 40 3.52 -9.72 4.33
N GLU A 41 3.18 -10.05 5.56
CA GLU A 41 1.78 -10.29 5.98
C GLU A 41 0.97 -9.01 5.87
N ILE A 42 1.46 -7.90 6.43
CA ILE A 42 0.81 -6.58 6.29
C ILE A 42 0.64 -6.21 4.82
N SER A 43 1.70 -6.38 4.00
CA SER A 43 1.61 -6.13 2.57
C SER A 43 0.48 -6.93 1.90
N LYS A 44 0.30 -8.21 2.25
CA LYS A 44 -0.76 -9.06 1.68
C LYS A 44 -2.14 -8.56 2.09
N ASP A 45 -2.31 -8.13 3.33
CA ASP A 45 -3.58 -7.61 3.84
C ASP A 45 -3.99 -6.33 3.10
N GLU A 46 -3.08 -5.37 2.90
CA GLU A 46 -3.39 -4.15 2.13
C GLU A 46 -3.72 -4.44 0.66
N SER A 47 -3.14 -5.52 0.09
CA SER A 47 -3.53 -5.98 -1.25
C SER A 47 -4.97 -6.50 -1.28
N ALA A 48 -5.40 -7.20 -0.23
CA ALA A 48 -6.76 -7.68 -0.08
C ALA A 48 -7.74 -6.51 0.12
N HIS A 49 -7.37 -5.50 0.93
CA HIS A 49 -8.13 -4.27 1.10
C HIS A 49 -8.29 -3.52 -0.23
N TYR A 50 -7.21 -3.34 -1.00
CA TYR A 50 -7.27 -2.78 -2.34
C TYR A 50 -8.28 -3.50 -3.23
N GLN A 51 -8.24 -4.84 -3.25
CA GLN A 51 -9.17 -5.64 -4.05
C GLN A 51 -10.62 -5.51 -3.58
N PHE A 52 -10.84 -5.44 -2.27
CA PHE A 52 -12.16 -5.18 -1.69
C PHE A 52 -12.71 -3.83 -2.16
N TRP A 53 -11.92 -2.75 -2.04
CA TRP A 53 -12.33 -1.44 -2.50
C TRP A 53 -12.54 -1.39 -4.01
N LYS A 54 -11.67 -2.03 -4.80
CA LYS A 54 -11.82 -2.13 -6.27
C LYS A 54 -13.16 -2.76 -6.67
N LYS A 55 -13.63 -3.78 -5.95
CA LYS A 55 -14.94 -4.40 -6.20
C LYS A 55 -16.09 -3.43 -5.92
N ILE A 56 -15.94 -2.54 -4.94
CA ILE A 56 -16.96 -1.54 -4.55
C ILE A 56 -16.93 -0.32 -5.48
N THR A 57 -15.75 0.22 -5.77
CA THR A 57 -15.57 1.44 -6.57
C THR A 57 -15.71 1.18 -8.06
N GLY A 58 -15.42 -0.05 -8.51
CA GLY A 58 -15.46 -0.45 -9.91
C GLY A 58 -14.34 0.14 -10.77
N VAL A 59 -13.34 0.79 -10.17
CA VAL A 59 -12.24 1.46 -10.89
C VAL A 59 -10.89 0.89 -10.50
N ASP A 60 -9.93 0.93 -11.43
CA ASP A 60 -8.54 0.59 -11.15
C ASP A 60 -7.74 1.87 -10.90
N VAL A 61 -6.91 1.88 -9.86
CA VAL A 61 -6.10 3.04 -9.48
C VAL A 61 -4.63 2.66 -9.42
N LYS A 62 -3.76 3.64 -9.74
CA LYS A 62 -2.30 3.49 -9.62
C LYS A 62 -1.82 4.01 -8.26
N PRO A 63 -0.82 3.39 -7.63
CA PRO A 63 -0.31 3.84 -6.33
C PRO A 63 0.28 5.26 -6.42
N TYR A 64 0.43 5.91 -5.27
CA TYR A 64 1.13 7.20 -5.16
C TYR A 64 2.65 7.00 -5.35
N ARG A 65 3.10 7.13 -6.60
CA ARG A 65 4.51 6.91 -6.98
C ARG A 65 5.51 7.78 -6.21
N PHE A 66 5.15 9.03 -5.91
CA PHE A 66 6.00 9.94 -5.15
C PHE A 66 6.19 9.48 -3.70
N GLN A 67 5.11 9.03 -3.06
CA GLN A 67 5.15 8.49 -1.70
C GLN A 67 6.02 7.24 -1.63
N LEU A 68 5.85 6.31 -2.58
CA LEU A 68 6.71 5.13 -2.69
C LEU A 68 8.19 5.45 -2.90
N TRP A 69 8.51 6.54 -3.61
CA TRP A 69 9.88 6.99 -3.80
C TRP A 69 10.44 7.62 -2.53
N PHE A 70 9.69 8.52 -1.89
CA PHE A 70 10.09 9.19 -0.65
C PHE A 70 10.39 8.19 0.47
N TYR A 71 9.47 7.27 0.76
CA TYR A 71 9.68 6.26 1.80
C TYR A 71 10.82 5.28 1.46
N TYR A 72 10.99 4.96 0.18
CA TYR A 72 12.15 4.18 -0.25
C TYR A 72 13.46 4.93 0.00
N CYS A 73 13.53 6.24 -0.29
CA CYS A 73 14.68 7.07 0.00
C CYS A 73 14.96 7.15 1.50
N VAL A 74 13.93 7.38 2.32
CA VAL A 74 14.08 7.41 3.78
C VAL A 74 14.60 6.07 4.31
N SER A 75 14.04 4.94 3.86
CA SER A 75 14.53 3.62 4.26
C SER A 75 15.92 3.25 3.72
N VAL A 76 16.46 3.96 2.71
CA VAL A 76 17.89 3.84 2.34
C VAL A 76 18.76 4.67 3.29
N LEU A 77 18.32 5.89 3.60
CA LEU A 77 19.12 6.86 4.33
C LEU A 77 19.21 6.55 5.82
N PHE A 78 18.17 5.91 6.37
CA PHE A 78 18.03 5.62 7.80
C PHE A 78 17.90 4.12 8.12
N GLY A 79 18.06 3.25 7.12
CA GLY A 79 18.00 1.78 7.25
C GLY A 79 19.37 1.12 7.16
#